data_AF-A0A7S2YSE2-F1
#
_entry.id   AF-A0A7S2YSE2-F1
#
_cell.length_a   1.000
_cell.length_b   1.000
_cell.length_c   1.000
_cell.angle_alpha   90.00
_cell.angle_beta   90.00
_cell.angle_gamma   90.00
#
_symmetry.space_group_name_H-M   'P 1'
#
loop_
_entity.id
_entity.type
_entity.pdbx_description
1 polymer ?
#
loop_
_entity_poly.entity_id
_entity_poly.type
_entity_poly.pdbx_seq_one_letter_code
_entity_poly.pdbx_strand_id
1 'polypeptide(L)'
;MSLGNKDEDIIHTMIGQYQPEDAHYIQRQRKPPVAVLMRLRQALTQLEQDHLLSTAEALAMDHLISHMDLAIMTTERIVASPIPPLFTTHGCRFMVLYLMILPLALKSQLQGAGLFLTVGVVGYAMLGLEEISHL
;
A
#
# COMPACT_ATOMS: atom_id res chain seq x y z
N MET A 1 -0.73 -12.21 -9.71
CA MET A 1 0.41 -12.48 -10.62
C MET A 1 1.71 -12.31 -9.83
N SER A 2 2.25 -13.42 -9.34
CA SER A 2 3.66 -13.67 -8.94
C SER A 2 4.46 -12.59 -8.18
N LEU A 3 4.03 -12.16 -6.99
CA LEU A 3 4.92 -11.44 -6.05
C LEU A 3 5.88 -12.41 -5.33
N GLY A 4 5.41 -13.62 -4.99
CA GLY A 4 6.22 -14.61 -4.25
C GLY A 4 7.53 -15.01 -4.95
N ASN A 5 7.54 -15.14 -6.28
CA ASN A 5 8.75 -15.53 -7.02
C ASN A 5 9.81 -14.42 -7.03
N LYS A 6 9.40 -13.14 -7.01
CA LYS A 6 10.33 -12.00 -6.99
C LYS A 6 10.96 -11.81 -5.61
N ASP A 7 10.19 -12.00 -4.55
CA ASP A 7 10.68 -11.88 -3.18
C ASP A 7 11.72 -12.97 -2.88
N GLU A 8 11.48 -14.18 -3.38
CA GLU A 8 12.38 -15.33 -3.24
C GLU A 8 13.70 -15.13 -3.99
N ASP A 9 13.65 -14.58 -5.21
CA ASP A 9 14.82 -14.19 -6.00
C ASP A 9 15.64 -13.05 -5.34
N ILE A 10 14.97 -12.06 -4.74
CA ILE A 10 15.63 -10.96 -4.01
C ILE A 10 16.32 -11.50 -2.75
N ILE A 11 15.67 -12.38 -1.98
CA ILE A 11 16.25 -12.98 -0.78
C ILE A 11 17.48 -13.84 -1.14
N HIS A 12 17.40 -14.63 -2.21
CA HIS A 12 18.55 -15.39 -2.69
C HIS A 12 19.69 -14.53 -3.20
N THR A 13 19.39 -13.42 -3.89
CA THR A 13 20.43 -12.52 -4.43
C THR A 13 21.09 -11.69 -3.35
N MET A 14 20.32 -11.13 -2.40
CA MET A 14 20.80 -10.20 -1.38
C MET A 14 21.41 -10.92 -0.16
N ILE A 15 20.79 -12.01 0.30
CA ILE A 15 21.17 -12.71 1.53
C ILE A 15 21.92 -14.01 1.21
N GLY A 16 21.52 -14.72 0.14
CA GLY A 16 22.16 -15.97 -0.26
C GLY A 16 23.63 -15.84 -0.66
N GLN A 17 24.12 -14.65 -1.00
CA GLN A 17 25.55 -14.39 -1.24
C GLN A 17 26.40 -14.33 0.05
N TYR A 18 25.80 -14.01 1.20
CA TYR A 18 26.52 -13.81 2.46
C TYR A 18 26.24 -14.90 3.49
N GLN A 19 24.97 -15.28 3.70
CA GLN A 19 24.57 -16.28 4.71
C GLN A 19 23.40 -17.17 4.20
N PRO A 20 23.67 -18.33 3.57
CA PRO A 20 22.65 -19.15 2.90
C PRO A 20 21.65 -19.81 3.87
N GLU A 21 22.06 -20.06 5.11
CA GLU A 21 21.21 -20.62 6.17
C GLU A 21 20.09 -19.67 6.63
N ASP A 22 20.34 -18.36 6.58
CA ASP A 22 19.36 -17.34 6.95
C ASP A 22 18.34 -17.10 5.83
N ALA A 23 18.78 -17.18 4.57
CA ALA A 23 17.88 -17.11 3.41
C ALA A 23 16.82 -18.23 3.44
N HIS A 24 17.24 -19.47 3.70
CA HIS A 24 16.30 -20.60 3.84
C HIS A 24 15.39 -20.48 5.06
N TYR A 25 15.87 -19.91 6.16
CA TYR A 25 15.04 -19.64 7.33
C TYR A 25 13.94 -18.63 7.01
N ILE A 26 14.27 -17.52 6.34
CA ILE A 26 13.31 -16.45 6.02
C ILE A 26 12.24 -16.94 5.04
N GLN A 27 12.61 -17.74 4.03
CA GLN A 27 11.68 -18.30 3.05
C GLN A 27 10.63 -19.25 3.67
N ARG A 28 10.99 -19.93 4.76
CA ARG A 28 10.07 -20.85 5.46
C ARG A 28 9.02 -20.11 6.30
N GLN A 29 9.20 -18.81 6.56
CA GLN A 29 8.31 -18.05 7.42
C GLN A 29 7.11 -17.51 6.64
N ARG A 30 5.95 -17.47 7.30
CA ARG A 30 4.69 -16.93 6.72
C ARG A 30 4.80 -15.46 6.35
N LYS A 31 5.63 -14.69 7.07
CA LYS A 31 5.85 -13.25 6.87
C LYS A 31 7.35 -12.97 6.74
N PRO A 32 7.91 -12.92 5.51
CA PRO A 32 9.33 -12.71 5.29
C PRO A 32 9.89 -11.42 5.92
N PRO A 33 9.21 -10.26 5.84
CA PRO A 33 9.74 -9.01 6.42
C PRO A 33 9.94 -9.08 7.95
N VAL A 34 9.02 -9.73 8.65
CA VAL A 34 9.11 -9.92 10.11
C VAL A 34 10.25 -10.87 10.47
N ALA A 35 10.45 -11.93 9.67
CA ALA A 35 11.55 -12.87 9.85
C ALA A 35 12.93 -12.21 9.69
N VAL A 36 13.06 -11.27 8.73
CA VAL A 36 14.28 -10.48 8.55
C VAL A 36 14.57 -9.62 9.77
N LEU A 37 13.59 -8.87 10.28
CA LEU A 37 13.78 -8.05 11.48
C LEU A 37 14.15 -8.89 12.70
N MET A 38 13.55 -10.08 12.84
CA MET A 38 13.88 -11.01 13.92
C MET A 38 15.33 -11.48 13.83
N ARG A 39 15.84 -11.80 12.64
CA ARG A 39 17.27 -12.15 12.45
C ARG A 39 18.19 -10.96 12.74
N LEU A 40 17.78 -9.77 12.35
CA LEU A 40 18.55 -8.55 12.62
C LEU A 40 18.64 -8.27 14.13
N ARG A 41 17.55 -8.47 14.89
CA ARG A 41 17.57 -8.42 16.37
C ARG A 41 18.52 -9.46 16.95
N GLN A 42 18.48 -10.70 16.47
CA GLN A 42 19.39 -11.76 16.94
C GLN A 42 20.86 -11.41 16.70
N ALA A 43 21.19 -10.86 15.54
CA ALA A 43 22.55 -10.41 15.24
C ALA A 43 23.00 -9.27 16.18
N LEU A 44 22.11 -8.32 16.49
CA LEU A 44 22.42 -7.26 17.45
C LEU A 44 22.64 -7.80 18.87
N THR A 45 21.81 -8.75 19.33
CA THR A 45 22.00 -9.36 20.65
C THR A 45 23.33 -10.12 20.74
N GLN A 46 23.76 -10.78 19.67
CA GLN A 46 25.07 -11.43 19.63
C GLN A 46 26.21 -10.41 19.72
N LEU A 47 26.12 -9.30 18.97
CA LEU A 47 27.12 -8.23 19.02
C LEU A 47 27.20 -7.53 20.38
N GLU A 48 26.07 -7.41 21.08
CA GLU A 48 26.02 -6.90 22.46
C GLU A 48 26.71 -7.88 23.43
N GLN A 49 26.45 -9.18 23.30
CA GLN A 49 27.09 -10.22 24.12
C GLN A 49 28.61 -10.27 23.90
N ASP A 50 29.05 -10.05 22.67
CA ASP A 50 30.47 -9.99 22.30
C ASP A 50 31.16 -8.69 22.73
N HIS A 51 30.44 -7.78 23.42
CA HIS A 51 30.92 -6.47 23.88
C HIS A 51 31.44 -5.57 22.75
N LEU A 52 30.99 -5.82 21.51
CA LEU A 52 31.34 -5.05 20.32
C LEU A 52 30.46 -3.81 20.15
N LEU A 53 29.33 -3.75 20.86
CA LEU A 53 28.46 -2.59 20.95
C LEU A 53 28.32 -2.13 22.40
N SER A 54 28.27 -0.80 22.59
CA SER A 54 27.86 -0.20 23.85
C SER A 54 26.36 -0.40 24.07
N THR A 55 25.92 -0.52 25.32
CA THR A 55 24.49 -0.66 25.68
C THR A 55 23.64 0.51 25.15
N ALA A 56 24.22 1.71 25.07
CA ALA A 56 23.55 2.87 24.49
C ALA A 56 23.33 2.72 22.96
N GLU A 57 24.30 2.12 22.26
CA GLU A 57 24.23 1.90 20.81
C GLU A 57 23.26 0.75 20.49
N ALA A 58 23.30 -0.34 21.27
CA ALA A 58 22.36 -1.44 21.15
C ALA A 58 20.90 -0.97 21.33
N LEU A 59 20.64 -0.13 22.34
CA LEU A 59 19.32 0.47 22.56
C LEU A 59 18.89 1.37 21.41
N ALA A 60 19.80 2.19 20.86
CA ALA A 60 19.51 3.04 19.72
C ALA A 60 19.15 2.21 18.46
N MET A 61 19.86 1.10 18.23
CA MET A 61 19.58 0.21 17.12
C MET A 61 18.26 -0.56 17.30
N ASP A 62 17.96 -1.06 18.50
CA ASP A 62 16.67 -1.73 18.77
C ASP A 62 15.46 -0.79 18.57
N HIS A 63 15.63 0.49 18.91
CA HIS A 63 14.63 1.51 18.59
C HIS A 63 14.42 1.66 17.08
N LEU A 64 15.49 1.68 16.27
CA LEU A 64 15.37 1.73 14.80
C LEU A 64 14.65 0.51 14.22
N ILE A 65 14.93 -0.68 14.74
CA ILE A 65 14.22 -1.91 14.34
C ILE A 65 12.74 -1.81 14.69
N SER A 66 12.42 -1.29 15.87
CA SER A 66 11.04 -1.08 16.29
C SER A 66 10.29 -0.12 15.36
N HIS A 67 10.96 0.92 14.82
CA HIS A 67 10.40 1.77 13.77
C HIS A 67 10.13 1.01 12.46
N MET A 68 11.02 0.09 12.07
CA MET A 68 10.79 -0.77 10.90
C MET A 68 9.58 -1.70 11.10
N ASP A 69 9.41 -2.25 12.31
CA ASP A 69 8.26 -3.10 12.66
C ASP A 69 6.94 -2.33 12.56
N LEU A 70 6.93 -1.08 13.03
CA LEU A 70 5.79 -0.17 12.85
C LEU A 70 5.49 0.12 11.37
N ALA A 71 6.53 0.31 10.53
CA ALA A 71 6.35 0.52 9.10
C ALA A 71 5.71 -0.71 8.41
N ILE A 72 6.13 -1.92 8.79
CA ILE A 72 5.53 -3.17 8.30
C ILE A 72 4.06 -3.25 8.72
N MET A 73 3.75 -3.05 10.00
CA MET A 73 2.37 -3.11 10.51
C MET A 73 1.45 -2.07 9.86
N THR A 74 1.94 -0.85 9.65
CA THR A 74 1.15 0.21 9.01
C THR A 74 0.86 -0.11 7.55
N THR A 75 1.83 -0.66 6.83
CA THR A 75 1.66 -1.07 5.43
C THR A 75 0.72 -2.27 5.32
N GLU A 76 0.83 -3.27 6.20
CA GLU A 76 -0.13 -4.37 6.28
C GLU A 76 -1.56 -3.86 6.55
N ARG A 77 -1.70 -2.86 7.43
CA ARG A 77 -3.01 -2.26 7.73
C ARG A 77 -3.59 -1.49 6.54
N ILE A 78 -2.75 -0.76 5.78
CA ILE A 78 -3.18 -0.06 4.56
C ILE A 78 -3.71 -1.07 3.54
N VAL A 79 -2.99 -2.18 3.35
CA VAL A 79 -3.42 -3.25 2.42
C VAL A 79 -4.68 -3.96 2.93
N ALA A 80 -4.79 -4.20 4.24
CA ALA A 80 -5.92 -4.92 4.83
C ALA A 80 -7.19 -4.08 4.97
N SER A 81 -7.09 -2.74 4.91
CA SER A 81 -8.21 -1.81 5.07
C SER A 81 -8.49 -1.06 3.75
N PRO A 82 -9.01 -1.74 2.72
CA PRO A 82 -9.47 -1.05 1.53
C PRO A 82 -10.62 -0.09 1.86
N ILE A 83 -10.82 0.93 1.03
CA ILE A 83 -11.95 1.86 1.14
C ILE A 83 -13.24 1.03 1.22
N PRO A 84 -14.15 1.31 2.18
CA PRO A 84 -15.36 0.52 2.32
C PRO A 84 -16.15 0.53 1.01
N PRO A 85 -16.50 -0.64 0.44
CA PRO A 85 -17.15 -0.75 -0.87
C PRO A 85 -18.54 -0.10 -0.93
N LEU A 86 -19.10 0.24 0.24
CA LEU A 86 -20.33 1.01 0.35
C LEU A 86 -20.15 2.44 -0.17
N PHE A 87 -19.01 3.08 0.06
CA PHE A 87 -18.78 4.46 -0.41
C PHE A 87 -18.71 4.53 -1.93
N THR A 88 -18.03 3.59 -2.58
CA THR A 88 -17.96 3.51 -4.05
C THR A 88 -19.35 3.22 -4.61
N THR A 89 -20.06 2.21 -4.09
CA THR A 89 -21.41 1.85 -4.57
C THR A 89 -22.43 2.99 -4.46
N HIS A 90 -22.46 3.70 -3.33
CA HIS A 90 -23.37 4.84 -3.15
C HIS A 90 -22.95 6.04 -4.00
N GLY A 91 -21.64 6.28 -4.15
CA GLY A 91 -21.08 7.31 -5.03
C GLY A 91 -21.49 7.12 -6.49
N CYS A 92 -21.29 5.92 -7.05
CA CYS A 92 -21.67 5.61 -8.44
C CYS A 92 -23.17 5.83 -8.69
N ARG A 93 -24.03 5.37 -7.76
CA ARG A 93 -25.49 5.52 -7.89
C ARG A 93 -25.91 6.99 -7.87
N PHE A 94 -25.32 7.79 -6.98
CA PHE A 94 -25.56 9.23 -6.92
C PHE A 94 -25.06 9.93 -8.20
N MET A 95 -23.86 9.57 -8.68
CA MET A 95 -23.27 10.11 -9.90
C MET A 95 -24.17 9.90 -11.13
N VAL A 96 -24.66 8.67 -11.31
CA VAL A 96 -25.56 8.33 -12.43
C VAL A 96 -26.86 9.13 -12.35
N LEU A 97 -27.45 9.25 -11.15
CA LEU A 97 -28.65 10.07 -10.94
C LEU A 97 -28.40 11.55 -11.25
N TYR A 98 -27.26 12.08 -10.80
CA TYR A 98 -26.86 13.47 -11.06
C TYR A 98 -26.73 13.73 -12.57
N LEU A 99 -26.02 12.88 -13.32
CA LEU A 99 -25.84 13.03 -14.76
C LEU A 99 -27.15 12.87 -15.55
N MET A 100 -28.09 12.05 -15.07
CA MET A 100 -29.42 11.91 -15.66
C MET A 100 -30.31 13.15 -15.44
N ILE A 101 -30.19 13.81 -14.27
CA ILE A 101 -30.98 15.01 -13.93
C ILE A 101 -30.38 16.29 -14.54
N LEU A 102 -29.05 16.32 -14.72
CA LEU A 102 -28.30 17.45 -15.29
C LEU A 102 -28.89 18.03 -16.59
N PRO A 103 -29.18 17.25 -17.65
CA PRO A 103 -29.75 17.80 -18.88
C PRO A 103 -31.15 18.39 -18.69
N LEU A 104 -31.94 17.85 -17.76
CA LEU A 104 -33.29 18.34 -17.47
C LEU A 104 -33.24 19.70 -16.75
N ALA A 105 -32.31 19.87 -15.81
CA ALA A 105 -32.10 21.13 -15.11
C ALA A 105 -31.57 22.23 -16.04
N LEU A 106 -30.62 21.88 -16.92
CA LEU A 106 -29.90 22.84 -17.76
C LEU A 106 -30.67 23.25 -19.03
N LYS A 107 -31.71 22.50 -19.40
CA LYS A 107 -32.61 22.80 -20.54
C LYS A 107 -33.22 24.22 -20.48
N SER A 108 -33.42 24.76 -19.29
CA SER A 108 -34.00 26.09 -19.08
C SER A 108 -33.03 27.25 -19.41
N GLN A 109 -31.72 27.00 -19.39
CA GLN A 109 -30.68 28.04 -19.56
C GLN A 109 -29.94 27.89 -20.89
N LEU A 110 -29.67 26.66 -21.34
CA LEU A 110 -28.95 26.36 -22.58
C LEU A 110 -29.80 25.47 -23.50
N GLN A 111 -29.80 25.78 -24.80
CA GLN A 111 -30.51 25.01 -25.83
C GLN A 111 -29.55 24.54 -26.93
N GLY A 112 -29.90 23.44 -27.61
CA GLY A 112 -29.15 22.92 -28.75
C GLY A 112 -27.76 22.40 -28.39
N ALA A 113 -26.76 22.71 -29.21
CA ALA A 113 -25.40 22.16 -29.09
C ALA A 113 -24.68 22.53 -27.78
N GLY A 114 -24.97 23.71 -27.20
CA GLY A 114 -24.37 24.16 -25.94
C GLY A 114 -24.72 23.27 -24.75
N LEU A 115 -25.94 22.72 -24.73
CA LEU A 115 -26.42 21.79 -23.70
C LEU A 115 -25.64 20.46 -23.75
N PHE A 116 -25.50 19.88 -24.95
CA PHE A 116 -24.77 18.63 -25.14
C PHE A 116 -23.29 18.77 -24.79
N LEU A 117 -22.66 19.89 -25.15
CA LEU A 117 -21.26 20.16 -24.84
C LEU A 117 -21.03 20.30 -23.33
N THR A 118 -21.88 21.07 -22.63
CA THR A 118 -21.74 21.23 -21.16
C THR A 118 -22.00 19.93 -20.42
N VAL A 119 -23.05 19.18 -20.78
CA VAL A 119 -23.31 17.86 -20.19
C VAL A 119 -22.16 16.89 -20.45
N GLY A 120 -21.59 16.89 -21.66
CA GLY A 120 -20.44 16.06 -22.02
C GLY A 120 -19.18 16.41 -21.21
N VAL A 121 -18.86 17.70 -21.06
CA VAL A 121 -17.70 18.15 -20.27
C VAL A 121 -17.87 17.82 -18.79
N VAL A 122 -19.04 18.10 -18.22
CA VAL A 122 -19.33 17.80 -16.80
C VAL A 122 -19.33 16.28 -16.56
N GLY A 123 -19.93 15.52 -17.47
CA GLY A 123 -19.91 14.05 -17.43
C GLY A 123 -18.50 13.48 -17.49
N TYR A 124 -17.68 13.96 -18.42
CA TYR A 124 -16.27 13.57 -18.53
C TYR A 124 -15.48 13.90 -17.26
N ALA A 125 -15.65 15.09 -16.71
CA ALA A 125 -14.96 15.49 -15.48
C ALA A 125 -15.38 14.63 -14.28
N MET A 126 -16.68 14.40 -14.11
CA MET A 126 -17.23 13.61 -12.99
C MET A 126 -16.86 12.13 -13.08
N LEU A 127 -16.95 11.52 -14.27
CA LEU A 127 -16.51 10.14 -14.50
C LEU A 127 -14.99 10.01 -14.34
N GLY A 128 -14.21 11.01 -14.75
CA GLY A 128 -12.76 11.03 -14.53
C GLY A 128 -12.39 11.06 -13.05
N LEU A 129 -13.16 11.75 -12.20
CA LEU A 129 -12.95 11.74 -10.75
C LEU A 129 -13.27 10.37 -10.11
N GLU A 130 -14.27 9.66 -10.63
CA GLU A 130 -14.59 8.30 -10.17
C GLU A 130 -13.48 7.31 -10.52
N GLU A 131 -12.97 7.37 -11.75
CA GLU A 131 -11.89 6.49 -12.21
C GLU A 131 -10.65 6.62 -11.33
N ILE A 132 -10.31 7.84 -10.90
CA ILE A 132 -9.20 8.09 -9.96
C ILE A 132 -9.43 7.44 -8.60
N SER A 133 -10.69 7.38 -8.14
CA SER A 133 -11.03 6.74 -6.86
C SER A 133 -10.94 5.21 -6.90
N HIS A 134 -10.93 4.61 -8.10
CA HIS A 134 -10.86 3.17 -8.31
C HIS A 134 -9.44 2.64 -8.55
N LEU A 135 -8.47 3.55 -8.79
CA LEU A 135 -7.03 3.25 -8.88
C LEU A 135 -6.37 3.14 -7.49
#